data_AF-A0A1I1VNU1-F1
#
_entry.id   AF-A0A1I1VNU1-F1
#
_cell.length_a   1.000
_cell.length_b   1.000
_cell.length_c   1.000
_cell.angle_alpha   90.00
_cell.angle_beta   90.00
_cell.angle_gamma   90.00
#
_symmetry.space_group_name_H-M   'P 1'
#
loop_
_entity.id
_entity.type
_entity.pdbx_description
1 polymer ?
#
loop_
_entity_poly.entity_id
_entity_poly.type
_entity_poly.pdbx_seq_one_letter_code
_entity_poly.pdbx_strand_id
1 'polypeptide(L)'
;MLDFGLMMLTVFIIILTLIFYAGIFLDFIKPSILQVHLLGIHLTLFGVIILLAFEGARGFGFTFGLIGLFIGIFGSFRNPGMTKDQ
;
A
#
# COMPACT_ATOMS: atom_id res chain seq x y z
N MET A 1 -12.98 10.77 -18.57
CA MET A 1 -13.66 9.70 -17.79
C MET A 1 -12.65 8.84 -17.05
N LEU A 2 -11.59 8.36 -17.70
CA LEU A 2 -10.54 7.55 -17.07
C LEU A 2 -9.84 8.27 -15.89
N ASP A 3 -9.48 9.54 -16.05
CA ASP A 3 -8.87 10.33 -14.97
C ASP A 3 -9.77 10.52 -13.76
N PHE A 4 -11.08 10.71 -13.97
CA PHE A 4 -12.04 10.82 -12.86
C PHE A 4 -12.17 9.50 -12.09
N GLY A 5 -12.20 8.38 -12.81
CA GLY A 5 -12.23 7.04 -12.21
C GLY A 5 -10.95 6.73 -11.43
N LEU A 6 -9.78 7.04 -11.99
CA LEU A 6 -8.50 6.87 -11.29
C LEU A 6 -8.39 7.78 -10.09
N MET A 7 -8.83 9.04 -10.18
CA MET A 7 -8.87 9.97 -9.05
C MET A 7 -9.74 9.42 -7.91
N MET A 8 -10.96 8.95 -8.22
CA MET A 8 -11.85 8.37 -7.22
C MET A 8 -11.23 7.12 -6.57
N LEU A 9 -10.62 6.25 -7.38
CA LEU A 9 -9.93 5.05 -6.91
C LEU A 9 -8.74 5.39 -6.01
N THR A 10 -7.95 6.40 -6.38
CA THR A 10 -6.81 6.86 -5.57
C THR A 10 -7.28 7.37 -4.22
N VAL A 11 -8.30 8.23 -4.19
CA VAL A 11 -8.87 8.73 -2.93
C VAL A 11 -9.38 7.57 -2.07
N PHE A 12 -10.10 6.62 -2.67
CA PHE A 12 -10.61 5.46 -1.96
C PHE A 12 -9.50 4.60 -1.34
N ILE A 13 -8.43 4.31 -2.10
CA ILE A 13 -7.30 3.53 -1.61
C ILE A 13 -6.53 4.26 -0.51
N ILE A 14 -6.39 5.59 -0.59
CA ILE A 14 -5.80 6.40 0.48
C ILE A 14 -6.64 6.25 1.75
N ILE A 15 -7.96 6.39 1.67
CA ILE A 15 -8.87 6.24 2.82
C ILE A 15 -8.76 4.83 3.41
N LEU A 16 -8.81 3.78 2.58
CA LEU A 16 -8.65 2.40 3.05
C LEU A 16 -7.30 2.17 3.73
N THR A 17 -6.22 2.73 3.18
CA THR A 17 -4.89 2.65 3.78
C THR A 17 -4.87 3.30 5.15
N LEU A 18 -5.47 4.49 5.29
CA LEU A 18 -5.57 5.18 6.58
C LEU A 18 -6.38 4.38 7.60
N ILE A 19 -7.53 3.81 7.21
CA ILE A 19 -8.35 2.96 8.08
C ILE A 19 -7.58 1.71 8.50
N PHE A 20 -6.85 1.08 7.58
CA PHE A 20 -6.02 -0.08 7.88
C PHE A 20 -4.94 0.25 8.93
N TYR A 21 -4.21 1.36 8.76
CA TYR A 21 -3.22 1.80 9.74
C TYR A 21 -3.84 2.20 11.08
N ALA A 22 -5.00 2.87 11.07
CA ALA A 22 -5.74 3.21 12.29
C ALA A 22 -6.19 1.94 13.03
N GLY A 23 -6.71 0.94 12.31
CA GLY A 23 -7.10 -0.35 12.90
C GLY A 23 -5.91 -1.13 13.47
N ILE A 24 -4.74 -1.02 12.84
CA ILE A 24 -3.47 -1.54 13.36
C ILE A 24 -3.07 -0.83 14.66
N PHE A 25 -3.17 0.50 14.70
CA PHE A 25 -2.74 1.32 15.84
C PHE A 25 -3.67 1.17 17.05
N LEU A 26 -4.98 1.01 16.81
CA LEU A 26 -5.98 0.77 17.84
C LEU A 26 -6.07 -0.70 18.27
N ASP A 27 -5.15 -1.56 17.80
CA ASP A 27 -5.16 -3.02 18.03
C ASP A 27 -6.45 -3.74 17.60
N PHE A 28 -7.30 -3.08 16.81
CA PHE A 28 -8.55 -3.61 16.29
C PHE A 28 -8.31 -4.73 15.26
N ILE A 29 -7.23 -4.62 14.48
CA ILE A 29 -6.78 -5.66 13.54
C ILE A 29 -5.30 -6.02 13.76
N LYS A 30 -4.98 -7.31 13.65
CA LYS A 30 -3.62 -7.84 13.78
C LYS A 30 -3.22 -8.60 12.51
N PRO A 31 -3.03 -7.90 11.38
CA PRO A 31 -2.60 -8.55 10.15
C PRO A 31 -1.20 -9.14 10.31
N SER A 32 -0.97 -10.29 9.67
CA SER A 32 0.35 -10.91 9.66
C SER A 32 1.34 -10.08 8.84
N ILE A 33 2.63 -10.23 9.14
CA ILE A 33 3.72 -9.55 8.40
C ILE A 33 3.60 -9.86 6.90
N LEU A 34 3.32 -11.12 6.55
CA LEU A 34 3.15 -11.56 5.17
C LEU A 34 1.97 -10.86 4.48
N GLN A 35 0.85 -10.67 5.17
CA GLN A 35 -0.33 -9.97 4.61
C GLN A 35 -0.02 -8.51 4.31
N VAL A 36 0.66 -7.81 5.22
CA VAL A 36 1.05 -6.41 5.02
C VAL A 36 2.03 -6.29 3.85
N HIS A 37 3.01 -7.20 3.77
CA HIS A 37 4.00 -7.21 2.69
C HIS A 37 3.34 -7.49 1.33
N LEU A 38 2.47 -8.51 1.25
CA LEU A 38 1.73 -8.84 0.03
C LEU A 38 0.86 -7.67 -0.41
N LEU A 39 0.14 -7.01 0.52
CA LEU A 39 -0.65 -5.83 0.20
C LEU A 39 0.20 -4.72 -0.43
N GLY A 40 1.39 -4.47 0.15
CA GLY A 40 2.35 -3.51 -0.37
C GLY A 40 2.84 -3.86 -1.78
N ILE A 41 3.19 -5.12 -2.04
CA ILE A 41 3.60 -5.61 -3.36
C ILE A 41 2.46 -5.44 -4.38
N HIS A 42 1.23 -5.85 -4.03
CA HIS A 42 0.09 -5.73 -4.94
C HIS A 42 -0.19 -4.28 -5.33
N LEU A 43 -0.16 -3.36 -4.37
CA LEU A 43 -0.34 -1.92 -4.63
C LEU A 43 0.82 -1.34 -5.46
N THR A 44 2.05 -1.80 -5.22
CA THR A 44 3.22 -1.39 -5.99
C THR A 44 3.10 -1.84 -7.44
N LEU A 45 2.81 -3.11 -7.68
CA LEU A 45 2.61 -3.68 -9.01
C LEU A 45 1.43 -3.01 -9.73
N PHE A 46 0.34 -2.74 -9.01
CA PHE A 46 -0.80 -2.02 -9.55
C PHE A 46 -0.42 -0.60 -10.01
N GLY A 47 0.38 0.11 -9.20
CA GLY A 47 0.93 1.42 -9.58
C GLY A 47 1.81 1.37 -10.83
N VAL A 48 2.68 0.36 -10.93
CA VAL A 48 3.51 0.13 -12.13
C VAL A 48 2.65 -0.13 -13.37
N ILE A 49 1.60 -0.94 -13.23
CA ILE A 49 0.65 -1.21 -14.34
C ILE A 49 -0.01 0.10 -14.79
N ILE A 50 -0.50 0.93 -13.87
CA ILE A 50 -1.11 2.22 -14.24
C ILE A 50 -0.11 3.12 -14.94
N LEU A 51 1.12 3.19 -14.43
CA LEU A 51 2.18 4.04 -14.99
C LEU A 51 2.54 3.66 -16.42
N LEU A 52 2.59 2.36 -16.72
CA LEU A 52 2.95 1.86 -18.05
C LEU A 52 1.76 1.79 -19.02
N ALA A 53 0.55 1.56 -18.51
CA ALA A 53 -0.63 1.37 -19.35
C ALA A 53 -1.34 2.68 -19.74
N PHE A 54 -1.16 3.77 -18.96
CA PHE A 54 -1.92 5.00 -19.14
C PHE A 54 -1.00 6.24 -19.12
N GLU A 55 -0.65 6.75 -20.30
CA GLU A 55 0.30 7.87 -20.44
C GLU A 55 -0.13 9.17 -19.73
N GLY A 56 -1.44 9.42 -19.64
CA GLY A 56 -2.01 10.58 -18.93
C GLY A 56 -2.12 10.41 -17.41
N ALA A 57 -1.94 9.18 -16.89
CA ALA A 57 -2.18 8.83 -15.49
C ALA A 57 -0.90 8.46 -14.72
N ARG A 58 0.27 8.83 -15.24
CA ARG A 58 1.58 8.55 -14.61
C ARG A 58 1.64 9.00 -13.16
N GLY A 59 1.03 10.14 -12.82
CA GLY A 59 0.95 10.65 -11.45
C GLY A 59 0.24 9.67 -10.50
N PHE A 60 -0.92 9.16 -10.91
CA PHE A 60 -1.67 8.17 -10.11
C PHE A 60 -0.87 6.88 -9.95
N GLY A 61 -0.29 6.36 -11.03
CA GLY A 61 0.54 5.15 -10.99
C GLY A 61 1.73 5.29 -10.04
N PHE A 62 2.41 6.44 -10.06
CA PHE A 62 3.50 6.73 -9.13
C PHE A 62 3.03 6.80 -7.67
N THR A 63 1.88 7.44 -7.40
CA THR A 63 1.29 7.49 -6.06
C THR A 63 0.95 6.09 -5.53
N PHE A 64 0.31 5.24 -6.33
CA PHE A 64 0.02 3.86 -5.96
C PHE A 64 1.31 3.06 -5.69
N GLY A 65 2.32 3.25 -6.53
CA GLY A 65 3.65 2.67 -6.36
C GLY A 65 4.28 3.01 -5.01
N LEU A 66 4.30 4.29 -4.65
CA LEU A 66 4.85 4.76 -3.39
C LEU A 66 4.07 4.26 -2.18
N ILE A 67 2.73 4.33 -2.22
CA ILE A 67 1.88 3.83 -1.13
C ILE A 67 2.14 2.33 -0.89
N GLY A 68 2.19 1.55 -1.97
CA GLY A 68 2.50 0.12 -1.89
C GLY A 68 3.89 -0.15 -1.30
N LEU A 69 4.90 0.61 -1.71
CA LEU A 69 6.25 0.48 -1.19
C LEU A 69 6.30 0.76 0.32
N PHE A 70 5.68 1.86 0.77
CA PHE A 70 5.64 2.20 2.20
C PHE A 70 4.91 1.15 3.04
N ILE A 71 3.81 0.61 2.53
CA ILE A 71 3.07 -0.47 3.20
C ILE A 71 3.95 -1.73 3.31
N GLY A 72 4.63 -2.12 2.23
CA GLY A 72 5.53 -3.27 2.22
C GLY A 72 6.67 -3.12 3.24
N ILE A 73 7.31 -1.95 3.26
CA ILE A 73 8.37 -1.61 4.21
C ILE A 73 7.85 -1.64 5.65
N PHE A 74 6.67 -1.08 5.91
CA PHE A 74 6.06 -1.08 7.25
C PHE A 74 5.85 -2.50 7.79
N GLY A 75 5.43 -3.43 6.93
CA GLY A 75 5.31 -4.85 7.30
C GLY A 75 6.63 -5.43 7.83
N SER A 76 7.76 -5.04 7.23
CA SER A 76 9.10 -5.49 7.62
C SER A 76 9.51 -5.01 9.02
N PHE A 77 9.16 -3.76 9.37
CA PHE A 77 9.49 -3.17 10.68
C PHE A 77 8.58 -3.64 11.82
N ARG A 78 7.44 -4.27 11.50
CA ARG A 78 6.50 -4.76 12.51
C ARG A 78 6.93 -6.08 13.17
N ASN A 79 8.14 -6.58 12.89
CA ASN A 79 8.71 -7.76 13.52
C ASN A 79 9.64 -7.37 14.70
N PRO A 80 9.24 -7.52 15.97
CA PRO A 80 10.11 -7.30 17.12
C PRO A 80 11.11 -8.46 17.35
N GLY A 81 11.13 -9.48 16.48
CA GLY A 81 11.74 -10.79 16.77
C GLY A 81 13.17 -11.02 16.27
N MET A 82 13.78 -10.16 15.47
CA MET A 82 15.18 -10.37 14.99
C MET A 82 16.24 -9.78 15.95
N THR A 83 16.04 -9.92 17.25
CA THR A 83 17.08 -9.62 18.27
C THR A 83 17.05 -10.65 19.41
N LYS A 84 16.81 -11.93 19.10
CA LYS A 84 17.18 -13.05 19.97
C LYS A 84 17.42 -14.28 19.10
N ASP A 85 18.68 -14.52 18.76
CA ASP A 85 19.35 -15.83 18.77
C ASP A 85 20.81 -15.61 18.33
N GLN A 86 21.62 -15.25 19.34
CA GLN A 86 23.00 -15.71 19.45
C GLN A 86 22.96 -17.12 20.05
#